data_AF-A0A1G8MPE7-F1
#
_entry.id   AF-A0A1G8MPE7-F1
#
_cell.length_a   1.000
_cell.length_b   1.000
_cell.length_c   1.000
_cell.angle_alpha   90.00
_cell.angle_beta   90.00
_cell.angle_gamma   90.00
#
_symmetry.space_group_name_H-M   'P 1'
#
loop_
_entity.id
_entity.type
_entity.pdbx_description
1 polymer ?
#
loop_
_entity_poly.entity_id
_entity_poly.type
_entity_poly.pdbx_seq_one_letter_code
_entity_poly.pdbx_strand_id
1 'polypeptide(L)'
;MRPTSNRGGRGFFDAQSDRPAVPHGLRSTFRTWVAERTQFDGDMAEIALAHKVGSKVQQAYDRSDQVEKRREMMEAWGAFLKSI
;
A
#
# COMPACT_ATOMS: atom_id res chain seq x y z
N MET A 1 -12.11 -9.68 -9.91
CA MET A 1 -12.60 -8.36 -10.36
C MET A 1 -13.32 -8.53 -11.69
N ARG A 2 -14.51 -7.92 -11.85
CA ARG A 2 -15.24 -7.92 -13.12
C ARG A 2 -15.24 -6.50 -13.68
N PRO A 3 -14.92 -6.28 -14.96
CA PRO A 3 -15.15 -4.98 -15.58
C PRO A 3 -16.66 -4.82 -15.78
N THR A 4 -17.28 -3.87 -15.10
CA THR A 4 -18.69 -3.54 -15.35
C THR A 4 -18.77 -2.27 -16.20
N SER A 5 -19.34 -2.44 -17.38
CA SER A 5 -19.90 -1.36 -18.18
C SER A 5 -21.29 -1.04 -17.63
N ASN A 6 -21.48 0.21 -17.18
CA ASN A 6 -22.53 1.12 -17.68
C ASN A 6 -23.09 2.04 -16.58
N ARG A 7 -22.50 3.24 -16.47
CA ARG A 7 -23.14 4.54 -16.16
C ARG A 7 -22.02 5.60 -16.09
N GLY A 8 -21.53 6.04 -17.25
CA GLY A 8 -20.79 7.31 -17.40
C GLY A 8 -19.40 7.47 -16.75
N GLY A 9 -18.89 6.54 -15.95
CA GLY A 9 -17.57 6.67 -15.31
C GLY A 9 -16.74 5.40 -15.40
N ARG A 10 -15.51 5.51 -15.90
CA ARG A 10 -14.50 4.43 -15.86
C ARG A 10 -14.12 4.18 -14.39
N GLY A 11 -14.33 2.97 -13.89
CA GLY A 11 -13.96 2.60 -12.52
C GLY A 11 -14.05 1.10 -12.27
N PHE A 12 -13.39 0.62 -11.23
CA PHE A 12 -13.48 -0.76 -10.77
C PHE A 12 -14.37 -0.79 -9.52
N PHE A 13 -15.28 -1.75 -9.43
CA PHE A 13 -16.11 -1.96 -8.24
C PHE A 13 -15.66 -3.24 -7.53
N ASP A 14 -15.64 -3.19 -6.21
CA ASP A 14 -15.38 -4.36 -5.39
C ASP A 14 -16.54 -5.35 -5.49
N ALA A 15 -16.26 -6.60 -5.82
CA ALA A 15 -17.30 -7.60 -6.13
C ALA A 15 -18.04 -8.08 -4.87
N GLN A 16 -17.50 -7.84 -3.67
CA GLN A 16 -18.07 -8.30 -2.42
C GLN A 16 -18.90 -7.21 -1.73
N SER A 17 -18.45 -5.95 -1.81
CA SER A 17 -19.08 -4.81 -1.15
C SER A 17 -19.83 -3.87 -2.10
N ASP A 18 -19.72 -4.06 -3.41
CA ASP A 18 -20.29 -3.21 -4.48
C ASP A 18 -19.87 -1.73 -4.38
N ARG A 19 -18.75 -1.46 -3.71
CA ARG A 19 -18.20 -0.10 -3.55
C ARG A 19 -17.19 0.21 -4.66
N PRO A 20 -17.07 1.48 -5.11
CA PRO A 20 -15.99 1.89 -6.00
C PRO A 20 -14.63 1.59 -5.36
N ALA A 21 -13.78 0.85 -6.07
CA ALA A 21 -12.39 0.65 -5.70
C ALA A 21 -11.66 1.99 -5.89
N VAL A 22 -11.31 2.62 -4.77
CA VAL A 22 -10.58 3.90 -4.76
C VAL A 22 -9.12 3.68 -4.36
N PRO A 23 -8.18 4.55 -4.78
CA PRO A 23 -6.76 4.44 -4.42
C PRO A 23 -6.50 4.41 -2.91
N HIS A 24 -7.43 4.90 -2.09
CA HIS A 24 -7.34 4.81 -0.63
C HIS A 24 -7.45 3.36 -0.12
N GLY A 25 -8.31 2.55 -0.74
CA GLY A 25 -8.47 1.14 -0.38
C GLY A 25 -7.18 0.34 -0.54
N LEU A 26 -6.46 0.56 -1.64
CA LEU A 26 -5.19 -0.14 -1.88
C LEU A 26 -4.11 0.21 -0.85
N ARG A 27 -4.01 1.48 -0.43
CA ARG A 27 -3.06 1.90 0.61
C ARG A 27 -3.38 1.29 1.97
N SER A 28 -4.66 1.28 2.35
CA SER A 28 -5.10 0.63 3.59
C SER A 28 -4.85 -0.87 3.55
N THR A 29 -5.18 -1.55 2.44
CA THR A 29 -4.90 -2.99 2.27
C THR A 29 -3.41 -3.29 2.41
N PHE A 30 -2.54 -2.49 1.77
CA PHE A 30 -1.10 -2.64 1.93
C PHE A 30 -0.66 -2.47 3.39
N ARG A 31 -1.14 -1.44 4.10
CA ARG A 31 -0.80 -1.23 5.52
C ARG A 31 -1.26 -2.36 6.42
N THR A 32 -2.50 -2.82 6.25
CA THR A 32 -3.02 -3.97 7.00
C THR A 32 -2.20 -5.22 6.71
N TRP A 33 -1.87 -5.48 5.44
CA TRP A 33 -1.04 -6.63 5.08
C TRP A 33 0.35 -6.58 5.74
N VAL A 34 1.04 -5.42 5.72
CA VAL A 34 2.34 -5.27 6.40
C VAL A 34 2.20 -5.59 7.88
N ALA A 35 1.21 -5.00 8.55
CA ALA A 35 1.01 -5.14 9.99
C ALA A 35 0.62 -6.56 10.44
N GLU A 36 -0.20 -7.26 9.65
CA GLU A 36 -0.76 -8.56 10.07
C GLU A 36 0.03 -9.76 9.55
N ARG A 37 0.74 -9.62 8.42
CA ARG A 37 1.28 -10.77 7.66
C ARG A 37 2.78 -10.75 7.46
N THR A 38 3.48 -9.73 7.95
CA THR A 38 4.91 -9.58 7.74
C THR A 38 5.64 -9.18 9.02
N GLN A 39 6.97 -9.14 8.96
CA GLN A 39 7.83 -8.60 10.02
C GLN A 39 8.48 -7.28 9.58
N PHE A 40 8.00 -6.68 8.49
CA PHE A 40 8.52 -5.41 8.01
C PHE A 40 8.14 -4.28 8.95
N ASP A 41 9.02 -3.30 9.06
CA ASP A 41 8.82 -2.13 9.89
C ASP A 41 7.62 -1.29 9.41
N GLY A 42 6.77 -0.89 10.35
CA GLY A 42 5.59 -0.08 10.07
C GLY A 42 5.93 1.29 9.49
N ASP A 43 6.97 1.94 9.96
CA ASP A 43 7.45 3.24 9.46
C ASP A 43 8.02 3.09 8.04
N MET A 44 8.70 1.98 7.76
CA MET A 44 9.17 1.69 6.40
C MET A 44 8.00 1.57 5.40
N ALA A 45 6.88 0.98 5.82
CA ALA A 45 5.68 0.90 5.00
C ALA A 45 5.00 2.26 4.80
N GLU A 46 5.02 3.16 5.79
CA GLU A 46 4.57 4.55 5.61
C GLU A 46 5.46 5.31 4.62
N ILE A 47 6.77 5.12 4.69
CA ILE A 47 7.73 5.70 3.73
C ILE A 47 7.45 5.16 2.32
N ALA A 48 7.15 3.87 2.15
CA ALA A 48 6.78 3.28 0.86
C ALA A 48 5.48 3.88 0.27
N LEU A 49 4.60 4.40 1.12
CA LEU A 49 3.40 5.16 0.71
C LEU A 49 3.67 6.65 0.46
N ALA A 50 4.94 7.08 0.51
CA ALA A 50 5.37 8.47 0.45
C ALA A 50 4.79 9.34 1.58
N HIS A 51 4.46 8.73 2.71
CA HIS A 51 4.08 9.46 3.92
C HIS A 51 5.32 9.92 4.68
N LYS A 52 5.17 11.00 5.45
CA LYS A 52 6.22 11.47 6.35
C LYS A 52 6.10 10.75 7.68
N VAL A 53 7.21 10.23 8.19
CA VAL A 53 7.26 9.48 9.45
C VAL A 53 8.14 10.23 10.47
N GLY A 54 7.82 10.10 11.75
CA GLY A 54 8.57 10.75 12.83
C GLY A 54 8.36 12.27 12.93
N SER A 55 9.04 12.87 13.89
CA SER A 55 9.07 14.31 14.13
C SER A 55 9.89 15.07 13.08
N LYS A 56 9.72 16.40 13.00
CA LYS A 56 10.56 17.27 12.15
C LYS A 56 12.05 17.10 12.42
N VAL A 57 12.43 16.83 13.67
CA VAL A 57 13.83 16.60 14.06
C VAL A 57 14.30 15.26 13.51
N GLN A 58 13.55 14.17 13.70
CA GLN A 58 13.90 12.86 13.15
C GLN A 58 14.01 12.89 11.62
N GLN A 59 13.08 13.54 10.92
CA GLN A 59 13.11 13.68 9.46
C GLN A 59 14.31 14.50 8.95
N ALA A 60 14.87 15.41 9.77
CA ALA A 60 16.03 16.20 9.39
C ALA A 60 17.33 15.37 9.42
N TYR A 61 17.40 14.38 10.30
CA TYR A 61 18.54 13.48 10.46
C TYR A 61 18.41 12.18 9.66
N ASP A 62 17.18 11.66 9.50
CA ASP A 62 16.91 10.48 8.68
C ASP A 62 16.74 10.88 7.22
N ARG A 63 17.88 10.99 6.52
CA ARG A 63 17.95 11.23 5.07
C ARG A 63 17.91 9.94 4.27
N SER A 64 17.78 8.79 4.93
CA SER A 64 17.74 7.50 4.26
C SER A 64 16.34 7.27 3.72
N ASP A 65 16.23 7.11 2.41
CA ASP A 65 14.99 6.65 1.79
C ASP A 65 14.81 5.13 1.96
N GLN A 66 15.77 4.42 2.54
CA GLN A 66 15.70 2.97 2.78
C GLN A 66 15.34 2.17 1.51
N VAL A 67 15.74 2.63 0.31
CA VAL A 67 15.30 2.07 -0.98
C VAL A 67 15.41 0.55 -1.05
N GLU A 68 16.55 -0.02 -0.64
CA GLU A 68 16.76 -1.47 -0.75
C GLU A 68 15.86 -2.26 0.21
N LYS A 69 15.64 -1.78 1.43
CA LYS A 69 14.67 -2.42 2.35
C LYS A 69 13.24 -2.31 1.81
N ARG A 70 12.88 -1.17 1.20
CA ARG A 70 11.58 -1.00 0.55
C ARG A 70 11.44 -1.93 -0.65
N ARG A 71 12.51 -2.17 -1.41
CA ARG A 71 12.50 -3.10 -2.55
C ARG A 71 12.09 -4.49 -2.11
N GLU A 72 12.73 -5.04 -1.09
CA GLU A 72 12.39 -6.36 -0.54
C GLU A 72 10.92 -6.44 -0.10
N MET A 73 10.43 -5.41 0.60
CA MET A 73 9.02 -5.33 1.01
C MET A 73 8.05 -5.25 -0.18
N MET A 74 8.38 -4.47 -1.22
CA MET A 74 7.55 -4.35 -2.42
C MET A 74 7.55 -5.65 -3.24
N GLU A 75 8.67 -6.36 -3.29
CA GLU A 75 8.75 -7.68 -3.92
C GLU A 75 7.89 -8.71 -3.18
N ALA A 76 7.96 -8.74 -1.84
CA ALA A 76 7.11 -9.58 -1.02
C ALA A 76 5.62 -9.25 -1.19
N TRP A 77 5.27 -7.96 -1.28
CA TRP A 77 3.91 -7.51 -1.56
C TRP A 77 3.43 -7.99 -2.93
N GLY A 78 4.26 -7.83 -3.96
CA GLY A 78 3.96 -8.32 -5.30
C GLY A 78 3.80 -9.85 -5.35
N ALA A 79 4.61 -10.60 -4.59
CA ALA A 79 4.46 -12.04 -4.46
C ALA A 79 3.13 -12.44 -3.80
N PHE A 80 2.76 -11.77 -2.71
CA PHE A 80 1.47 -12.00 -2.05
C PHE A 80 0.28 -11.75 -2.99
N LEU A 81 0.28 -10.63 -3.71
CA LEU A 81 -0.77 -10.30 -4.67
C LEU A 81 -0.91 -11.30 -5.82
N LYS A 82 0.17 -12.00 -6.20
CA LYS A 82 0.14 -13.05 -7.22
C LYS A 82 -0.31 -14.40 -6.67
N SER A 83 -0.39 -14.56 -5.35
CA SER A 83 -0.76 -15.81 -4.69
C SER A 83 -2.24 -15.92 -4.33
N ILE A 84 -3.00 -14.83 -4.53
CA ILE A 84 -4.46 -14.74 -4.38
C ILE A 84 -5.16 -14.82 -5.73
#